data_AF-A0A6M0CLF9-F1
#
_entry.id   AF-A0A6M0CLF9-F1
#
_cell.length_a   1.000
_cell.length_b   1.000
_cell.length_c   1.000
_cell.angle_alpha   90.00
_cell.angle_beta   90.00
_cell.angle_gamma   90.00
#
_symmetry.space_group_name_H-M   'P 1'
#
loop_
_entity.id
_entity.type
_entity.pdbx_description
1 polymer ?
#
loop_
_entity_poly.entity_id
_entity_poly.type
_entity_poly.pdbx_seq_one_letter_code
_entity_poly.pdbx_strand_id
1 'polypeptide(L)'
;MKDNRNKKKNTFGVPENYFDNFQDRLFEKINGLEATPILDSIKENGDGFKIPGGYFEAVSGNILKKNEFEPKVVNLFSSRSFRYIGSIAASVLICLIGYSVFTYESGELEFEDIQAYLGNNLTDYNSYELAELLQLEADELNDLNNLNFQDETVIDYLDDQTDSYESLFDETTLNGED
;
A
#
# COMPACT_ATOMS: atom_id res chain seq x y z
N MET A 1 -35.76 -13.14 37.61
CA MET A 1 -35.55 -13.88 36.34
C MET A 1 -34.79 -15.16 36.68
N LYS A 2 -35.42 -16.34 36.49
CA LYS A 2 -34.85 -17.66 36.81
C LYS A 2 -34.39 -18.30 35.50
N ASP A 3 -33.10 -18.52 35.33
CA ASP A 3 -32.53 -19.23 34.17
C ASP A 3 -32.26 -20.69 34.53
N ASN A 4 -33.05 -21.60 33.94
CA ASN A 4 -32.95 -23.05 34.09
C ASN A 4 -32.11 -23.64 32.94
N ARG A 5 -30.79 -23.74 33.14
CA ARG A 5 -29.90 -24.43 32.21
C ARG A 5 -29.97 -25.95 32.42
N ASN A 6 -30.88 -26.60 31.70
CA ASN A 6 -30.96 -28.05 31.59
C ASN A 6 -29.70 -28.61 30.88
N LYS A 7 -28.69 -29.05 31.65
CA LYS A 7 -27.60 -29.88 31.14
C LYS A 7 -28.18 -31.22 30.66
N LYS A 8 -28.29 -31.42 29.35
CA LYS A 8 -28.53 -32.74 28.78
C LYS A 8 -27.36 -33.65 29.20
N LYS A 9 -27.63 -34.61 30.08
CA LYS A 9 -26.67 -35.64 30.48
C LYS A 9 -26.44 -36.51 29.25
N ASN A 10 -25.21 -36.53 28.73
CA ASN A 10 -24.84 -37.40 27.61
C ASN A 10 -25.11 -38.85 28.03
N THR A 11 -26.11 -39.50 27.44
CA THR A 11 -26.54 -40.87 27.80
C THR A 11 -25.65 -41.97 27.20
N PHE A 12 -24.60 -41.60 26.46
CA PHE A 12 -23.57 -42.52 25.99
C PHE A 12 -22.47 -42.67 27.05
N GLY A 13 -22.81 -43.35 28.14
CA GLY A 13 -21.85 -43.81 29.14
C GLY A 13 -21.74 -45.32 29.05
N VAL A 14 -20.52 -45.85 29.05
CA VAL A 14 -20.31 -47.29 29.24
C VAL A 14 -20.64 -47.66 30.69
N PRO A 15 -21.08 -48.91 30.95
CA PRO A 15 -21.29 -49.39 32.32
C PRO A 15 -20.03 -49.23 33.18
N GLU A 16 -20.25 -49.05 34.48
CA GLU A 16 -19.17 -49.04 35.46
C GLU A 16 -18.36 -50.34 35.35
N ASN A 17 -17.03 -50.22 35.33
CA ASN A 17 -16.09 -51.34 35.18
C ASN A 17 -16.20 -52.14 33.86
N TYR A 18 -16.78 -51.56 32.79
CA TYR A 18 -16.88 -52.20 31.48
C TYR A 18 -15.50 -52.61 30.94
N PHE A 19 -14.51 -51.72 31.05
CA PHE A 19 -13.16 -51.92 30.51
C PHE A 19 -12.26 -52.75 31.41
N ASP A 20 -12.46 -52.72 32.73
CA ASP A 20 -11.58 -53.40 33.69
C ASP A 20 -11.51 -54.91 33.46
N ASN A 21 -12.64 -55.51 33.08
CA ASN A 21 -12.74 -56.93 32.75
C ASN A 21 -12.93 -57.19 31.25
N PHE A 22 -12.77 -56.18 30.39
CA PHE A 22 -12.99 -56.35 28.95
C PHE A 22 -11.98 -57.32 28.34
N GLN A 23 -10.71 -57.17 28.71
CA GLN A 23 -9.62 -58.00 28.19
C GLN A 23 -9.82 -59.47 28.58
N ASP A 24 -10.16 -59.73 29.83
CA ASP A 24 -10.39 -61.09 30.32
C ASP A 24 -11.60 -61.74 29.63
N ARG A 25 -12.71 -61.01 29.49
CA ARG A 25 -13.89 -61.48 28.73
C ARG A 25 -13.57 -61.72 27.25
N LEU A 26 -12.71 -60.90 26.65
CA LEU A 26 -12.30 -61.07 25.26
C LEU A 26 -11.47 -62.34 25.09
N PHE A 27 -10.46 -62.55 25.94
CA PHE A 27 -9.62 -63.74 25.90
C PHE A 27 -10.35 -65.01 26.32
N GLU A 28 -11.25 -64.95 27.30
CA GLU A 28 -12.15 -66.06 27.65
C GLU A 28 -12.99 -66.48 26.45
N LYS A 29 -13.50 -65.50 25.68
CA LYS A 29 -14.28 -65.77 24.47
C LYS A 29 -13.41 -66.31 23.33
N ILE A 30 -12.21 -65.78 23.11
CA ILE A 30 -11.28 -66.27 22.08
C ILE A 30 -10.80 -67.69 22.40
N ASN A 31 -10.33 -67.93 23.62
CA ASN A 31 -9.87 -69.24 24.07
C ASN A 31 -11.03 -70.24 24.16
N GLY A 32 -12.22 -69.78 24.54
CA GLY A 32 -13.45 -70.57 24.50
C GLY A 32 -13.87 -70.94 23.08
N LEU A 33 -13.59 -70.10 22.08
CA LEU A 33 -13.84 -70.38 20.67
C LEU A 33 -12.88 -71.47 20.13
N GLU A 34 -11.61 -71.51 20.56
CA GLU A 34 -10.63 -72.56 20.21
C GLU A 34 -11.09 -73.98 20.57
N ALA A 35 -12.01 -74.12 21.53
CA ALA A 35 -12.60 -75.39 21.92
C ALA A 35 -13.98 -75.68 21.30
N THR A 36 -14.48 -74.82 20.39
CA THR A 36 -15.79 -75.02 19.76
C THR A 36 -15.66 -75.66 18.37
N PRO A 37 -16.52 -76.65 18.03
CA PRO A 37 -16.55 -77.27 16.69
C PRO A 37 -16.88 -76.27 15.56
N ILE A 38 -17.30 -75.05 15.92
CA ILE A 38 -17.55 -73.95 15.00
C ILE A 38 -16.24 -73.49 14.32
N LEU A 39 -15.13 -73.37 15.06
CA LEU A 39 -13.87 -72.94 14.45
C LEU A 39 -13.26 -73.99 13.52
N ASP A 40 -13.37 -75.26 13.89
CA ASP A 40 -12.94 -76.37 13.01
C ASP A 40 -13.77 -76.40 11.73
N SER A 41 -15.09 -76.17 11.82
CA SER A 41 -15.96 -76.07 10.64
C SER A 41 -15.63 -74.89 9.73
N ILE A 42 -15.16 -73.76 10.28
CA ILE A 42 -14.73 -72.58 9.49
C ILE A 42 -13.38 -72.85 8.80
N LYS A 43 -12.47 -73.57 9.47
CA LYS A 43 -11.17 -73.98 8.92
C LYS A 43 -11.32 -74.99 7.78
N GLU A 44 -12.23 -75.96 7.95
CA GLU A 44 -12.44 -77.06 7.00
C GLU A 44 -13.24 -76.63 5.76
N ASN A 45 -14.27 -75.80 5.93
CA ASN A 45 -15.12 -75.36 4.82
C ASN A 45 -14.58 -74.11 4.08
N GLY A 46 -13.54 -73.46 4.61
CA GLY A 46 -12.96 -72.28 3.98
C GLY A 46 -13.93 -71.10 3.86
N ASP A 47 -15.03 -71.10 4.61
CA ASP A 47 -16.06 -70.06 4.69
C ASP A 47 -15.65 -68.92 5.63
N GLY A 48 -14.37 -68.59 5.63
CA GLY A 48 -13.88 -67.37 6.26
C GLY A 48 -14.34 -66.11 5.52
N PHE A 49 -13.81 -64.96 5.90
CA PHE A 49 -14.01 -63.69 5.19
C PHE A 49 -13.31 -63.72 3.81
N LYS A 50 -13.87 -64.46 2.85
CA LYS A 50 -13.48 -64.42 1.46
C LYS A 50 -14.11 -63.18 0.82
N ILE A 51 -13.25 -62.32 0.31
CA ILE A 51 -13.71 -61.22 -0.53
C ILE A 51 -14.23 -61.78 -1.87
N PRO A 52 -15.29 -61.21 -2.43
CA PRO A 52 -15.72 -61.54 -3.79
C PRO A 52 -14.58 -61.29 -4.79
N GLY A 53 -14.49 -62.14 -5.81
CA GLY A 53 -13.51 -61.96 -6.88
C GLY A 53 -13.64 -60.58 -7.52
N GLY A 54 -12.51 -59.88 -7.68
CA GLY A 54 -12.48 -58.54 -8.29
C GLY A 54 -12.98 -57.41 -7.40
N TYR A 55 -13.15 -57.61 -6.08
CA TYR A 55 -13.52 -56.53 -5.14
C TYR A 55 -12.60 -55.31 -5.27
N PHE A 56 -11.28 -55.52 -5.24
CA PHE A 56 -10.31 -54.42 -5.31
C PHE A 56 -10.22 -53.78 -6.70
N GLU A 57 -10.30 -54.54 -7.80
CA GLU A 57 -10.46 -54.00 -9.15
C GLU A 57 -11.71 -53.14 -9.31
N ALA A 58 -12.86 -53.60 -8.79
CA ALA A 58 -14.11 -52.86 -8.88
C ALA A 58 -14.07 -51.58 -8.04
N VAL A 59 -13.56 -51.65 -6.81
CA VAL A 59 -13.42 -50.50 -5.91
C VAL A 59 -12.44 -49.48 -6.50
N SER A 60 -11.27 -49.90 -6.94
CA SER A 60 -10.28 -49.01 -7.57
C SER A 60 -10.84 -48.37 -8.83
N GLY A 61 -11.42 -49.16 -9.75
CA GLY A 61 -12.04 -48.64 -10.97
C GLY A 61 -13.16 -47.64 -10.72
N ASN A 62 -13.98 -47.88 -9.69
CA ASN A 62 -15.05 -46.96 -9.29
C ASN A 62 -14.52 -45.66 -8.66
N ILE A 63 -13.44 -45.73 -7.87
CA ILE A 63 -12.80 -44.54 -7.30
C ILE A 63 -12.17 -43.69 -8.39
N LEU A 64 -11.46 -44.31 -9.33
CA LEU A 64 -10.84 -43.60 -10.47
C LEU A 64 -11.90 -42.92 -11.34
N LYS A 65 -12.95 -43.64 -11.76
CA LYS A 65 -14.06 -43.05 -12.54
C LYS A 65 -14.80 -41.93 -11.82
N LYS A 66 -14.93 -42.02 -10.50
CA LYS A 66 -15.59 -40.98 -9.70
C LYS A 66 -14.71 -39.74 -9.51
N ASN A 67 -13.41 -39.82 -9.76
CA ASN A 67 -12.48 -38.69 -9.65
C ASN A 67 -12.08 -38.10 -11.02
N GLU A 68 -12.61 -38.62 -12.14
CA GLU A 68 -12.53 -38.01 -13.48
C GLU A 68 -13.49 -36.81 -13.59
N PHE A 69 -13.46 -35.90 -12.62
CA PHE A 69 -14.11 -34.61 -12.78
C PHE A 69 -13.21 -33.72 -13.64
N GLU A 70 -13.64 -33.43 -14.86
CA GLU A 70 -13.14 -32.27 -15.58
C GLU A 70 -13.39 -31.04 -14.68
N PRO A 71 -12.35 -30.31 -14.25
CA PRO A 71 -12.55 -29.16 -13.40
C PRO A 71 -13.42 -28.16 -14.15
N LYS A 72 -14.58 -27.81 -13.56
CA LYS A 72 -15.46 -26.78 -14.11
C LYS A 72 -14.69 -25.47 -14.14
N VAL A 73 -14.11 -25.15 -15.29
CA VAL A 73 -13.39 -23.89 -15.50
C VAL A 73 -14.40 -22.75 -15.43
N VAL A 74 -14.42 -22.07 -14.29
CA VAL A 74 -15.12 -20.80 -14.15
C VAL A 74 -14.11 -19.70 -14.44
N ASN A 75 -14.45 -18.81 -15.37
CA ASN A 75 -13.60 -17.67 -15.66
C ASN A 75 -13.60 -16.73 -14.44
N LEU A 76 -12.43 -16.54 -13.82
CA LEU A 76 -12.28 -15.76 -12.58
C LEU A 76 -12.48 -14.26 -12.81
N PHE A 77 -12.28 -13.78 -14.04
CA PHE A 77 -12.40 -12.38 -14.39
C PHE A 77 -13.48 -12.18 -15.45
N SER A 78 -14.65 -11.73 -14.99
CA SER A 78 -15.75 -11.31 -15.87
C SER A 78 -15.50 -9.88 -16.35
N SER A 79 -15.34 -9.69 -17.66
CA SER A 79 -15.01 -8.42 -18.31
C SER A 79 -16.07 -7.31 -18.16
N ARG A 80 -17.18 -7.57 -17.45
CA ARG A 80 -18.27 -6.60 -17.26
C ARG A 80 -17.99 -5.57 -16.17
N SER A 81 -17.17 -5.90 -15.17
CA SER A 81 -16.94 -5.04 -14.00
C SER A 81 -15.76 -4.06 -14.14
N PHE A 82 -14.89 -4.25 -15.13
CA PHE A 82 -13.71 -3.38 -15.33
C PHE A 82 -14.07 -1.95 -15.71
N ARG A 83 -15.22 -1.72 -16.35
CA ARG A 83 -15.67 -0.36 -16.74
C ARG A 83 -16.01 0.51 -15.52
N TYR A 84 -16.57 -0.08 -14.47
CA TYR A 84 -16.95 0.63 -13.25
C TYR A 84 -15.74 0.96 -12.36
N ILE A 85 -14.74 0.07 -12.33
CA ILE A 85 -13.49 0.33 -11.61
C ILE A 85 -12.67 1.42 -12.31
N GLY A 86 -12.67 1.45 -13.65
CA GLY A 86 -11.99 2.48 -14.43
C GLY A 86 -12.55 3.90 -14.20
N SER A 87 -13.88 4.04 -14.02
CA SER A 87 -14.48 5.37 -13.78
C SER A 87 -14.11 5.95 -12.42
N ILE A 88 -14.04 5.12 -11.36
CA ILE A 88 -13.68 5.58 -10.02
C ILE A 88 -12.25 6.14 -10.00
N ALA A 89 -11.30 5.46 -10.64
CA ALA A 89 -9.91 5.92 -10.71
C ALA A 89 -9.78 7.26 -11.43
N ALA A 90 -10.50 7.45 -12.54
CA ALA A 90 -10.50 8.71 -13.28
C ALA A 90 -11.10 9.86 -12.46
N SER A 91 -12.20 9.64 -11.72
CA SER A 91 -12.80 10.65 -10.85
C SER A 91 -11.87 11.10 -9.73
N VAL A 92 -11.11 10.17 -9.13
CA VAL A 92 -10.13 10.50 -8.09
C VAL A 92 -9.00 11.36 -8.64
N LEU A 93 -8.48 11.03 -9.84
CA LEU A 93 -7.44 11.83 -10.49
C LEU A 93 -7.93 13.23 -10.86
N ILE A 94 -9.15 13.35 -11.40
CA ILE A 94 -9.75 14.65 -11.72
C ILE A 94 -9.97 15.49 -10.46
N CYS A 95 -10.42 14.87 -9.36
CA CYS A 95 -10.55 15.57 -8.07
C CYS A 95 -9.20 16.04 -7.52
N LEU A 96 -8.14 15.22 -7.64
CA LEU A 96 -6.80 15.58 -7.19
C LEU A 96 -6.24 16.77 -7.99
N ILE A 97 -6.32 16.72 -9.32
CA ILE A 97 -5.87 17.81 -10.19
C ILE A 97 -6.72 19.06 -9.96
N GLY A 98 -8.04 18.90 -9.86
CA GLY A 98 -8.96 19.99 -9.58
C GLY A 98 -8.70 20.67 -8.24
N TYR A 99 -8.35 19.89 -7.21
CA TYR A 99 -7.95 20.42 -5.90
C TYR A 99 -6.65 21.24 -6.01
N SER A 100 -5.61 20.71 -6.66
CA SER A 100 -4.34 21.41 -6.85
C SER A 100 -4.48 22.73 -7.62
N VAL A 101 -5.35 22.78 -8.62
CA VAL A 101 -5.64 24.01 -9.38
C VAL A 101 -6.47 24.99 -8.55
N PHE A 102 -7.41 24.50 -7.75
CA PHE A 102 -8.29 25.34 -6.93
C PHE A 102 -7.56 26.01 -5.76
N THR A 103 -6.60 25.32 -5.15
CA THR A 103 -5.76 25.87 -4.06
C THR A 103 -4.46 26.47 -4.59
N TYR A 104 -4.36 26.71 -5.89
CA TYR A 104 -3.19 27.38 -6.47
C TYR A 104 -3.26 28.86 -6.13
N GLU A 105 -2.57 29.24 -5.06
CA GLU A 105 -2.25 30.63 -4.79
C GLU A 105 -1.09 31.00 -5.71
N SER A 106 -1.35 31.88 -6.68
CA SER A 106 -0.26 32.49 -7.44
C SER A 106 0.52 33.36 -6.47
N GLY A 107 1.75 32.95 -6.14
CA GLY A 107 2.65 33.80 -5.37
C GLY A 107 2.81 35.14 -6.09
N GLU A 108 2.63 36.25 -5.38
CA GLU A 108 3.10 37.54 -5.85
C GLU A 108 4.63 37.50 -5.86
N LEU A 109 5.25 38.11 -6.88
CA LEU A 109 6.71 38.18 -6.95
C LEU A 109 7.20 39.09 -5.82
N GLU A 110 7.82 38.50 -4.80
CA GLU A 110 8.43 39.27 -3.71
C GLU A 110 9.83 39.75 -4.09
N PHE A 111 10.28 40.85 -3.49
CA PHE A 111 11.63 41.39 -3.71
C PHE A 111 12.73 40.35 -3.40
N GLU A 112 12.51 39.51 -2.39
CA GLU A 112 13.41 38.42 -2.02
C GLU A 112 13.54 37.38 -3.14
N ASP A 113 12.45 37.07 -3.85
CA ASP A 113 12.47 36.13 -4.98
C ASP A 113 13.28 36.69 -6.15
N ILE A 114 13.12 37.99 -6.42
CA ILE A 114 13.89 38.70 -7.46
C ILE A 114 15.37 38.73 -7.07
N GLN A 115 15.69 39.07 -5.82
CA GLN A 115 17.06 39.08 -5.32
C GLN A 115 17.70 37.69 -5.39
N ALA A 116 16.97 36.64 -4.99
CA ALA A 116 17.44 35.26 -5.08
C ALA A 116 17.66 34.82 -6.53
N TYR A 117 16.79 35.22 -7.46
CA TYR A 117 16.97 34.93 -8.88
C TYR A 117 18.21 35.63 -9.44
N LEU A 118 18.36 36.94 -9.19
CA LEU A 118 19.50 37.71 -9.66
C LEU A 118 20.82 37.21 -9.03
N GLY A 119 20.82 36.96 -7.72
CA GLY A 119 21.98 36.49 -6.97
C GLY A 119 22.40 35.06 -7.28
N ASN A 120 21.51 34.20 -7.78
CA ASN A 120 21.90 32.84 -8.19
C ASN A 120 22.28 32.74 -9.66
N ASN A 121 21.74 33.62 -10.51
CA ASN A 121 21.87 33.48 -11.97
C ASN A 121 22.76 34.55 -12.61
N LEU A 122 23.03 35.68 -11.94
CA LEU A 122 23.76 36.80 -12.53
C LEU A 122 25.02 37.24 -11.76
N THR A 123 25.44 36.52 -10.71
CA THR A 123 26.65 36.85 -9.92
C THR A 123 27.96 36.79 -10.69
N ASP A 124 28.02 35.98 -11.75
CA ASP A 124 29.25 35.76 -12.50
C ASP A 124 29.48 36.84 -13.59
N TYR A 125 28.48 37.68 -13.86
CA TYR A 125 28.58 38.72 -14.87
C TYR A 125 29.04 40.03 -14.25
N ASN A 126 30.00 40.68 -14.89
CA ASN A 126 30.32 42.06 -14.56
C ASN A 126 29.31 43.04 -15.17
N SER A 127 29.33 44.30 -14.74
CA SER A 127 28.38 45.33 -15.19
C SER A 127 28.37 45.55 -16.70
N TYR A 128 29.50 45.38 -17.38
CA TYR A 128 29.59 45.55 -18.84
C TYR A 128 29.00 44.36 -19.59
N GLU A 129 29.21 43.14 -19.10
CA GLU A 129 28.63 41.92 -19.66
C GLU A 129 27.11 41.87 -19.47
N LEU A 130 26.62 42.33 -18.31
CA LEU A 130 25.19 42.47 -18.06
C LEU A 130 24.52 43.44 -19.03
N ALA A 131 25.17 44.58 -19.30
CA ALA A 131 24.66 45.57 -20.24
C ALA A 131 24.58 45.02 -21.68
N GLU A 132 25.54 44.18 -22.08
CA GLU A 132 25.53 43.52 -23.39
C GLU A 132 24.44 42.43 -23.46
N LEU A 133 24.23 41.68 -22.38
CA LEU A 133 23.22 40.62 -22.31
C LEU A 133 21.79 41.16 -22.30
N LEU A 134 21.56 42.29 -21.64
CA LEU A 134 20.25 42.93 -21.55
C LEU A 134 19.81 43.57 -22.88
N GLN A 135 20.74 43.81 -23.82
CA GLN A 135 20.48 44.39 -25.15
C GLN A 135 19.40 45.49 -25.15
N LEU A 136 19.42 46.35 -24.12
CA LEU A 136 18.40 47.38 -23.93
C LEU A 136 18.34 48.28 -25.17
N GLU A 137 17.22 48.22 -25.89
CA GLU A 137 17.00 49.08 -27.05
C GLU A 137 16.69 50.51 -26.57
N ALA A 138 16.99 51.52 -27.40
CA ALA A 138 16.85 52.93 -27.00
C ALA A 138 15.41 53.29 -26.55
N ASP A 139 14.39 52.59 -27.06
CA ASP A 139 12.99 52.76 -26.64
C ASP A 139 12.72 52.18 -25.24
N GLU A 140 13.37 51.07 -24.85
CA GLU A 140 13.23 50.45 -23.51
C GLU A 140 13.93 51.28 -22.41
N LEU A 141 15.01 51.98 -22.76
CA LEU A 141 15.67 52.93 -21.86
C LEU A 141 14.79 54.14 -21.51
N ASN A 142 13.87 54.52 -22.40
CA ASN A 142 12.94 55.61 -22.15
C ASN A 142 11.90 55.22 -21.10
N ASP A 143 11.48 53.94 -21.08
CA ASP A 143 10.58 53.41 -20.07
C ASP A 143 11.23 53.36 -18.68
N LEU A 144 12.54 53.06 -18.60
CA LEU A 144 13.30 53.16 -17.34
C LEU A 144 13.39 54.61 -16.84
N ASN A 145 13.60 55.58 -17.73
CA ASN A 145 13.63 57.00 -17.35
C ASN A 145 12.27 57.53 -16.91
N ASN A 146 11.17 56.90 -17.34
CA ASN A 146 9.82 57.23 -16.94
C ASN A 146 9.35 56.44 -15.69
N LEU A 147 10.20 55.63 -15.08
CA LEU A 147 9.92 55.02 -13.78
C LEU A 147 9.72 56.11 -12.73
N ASN A 148 8.51 56.20 -12.23
CA ASN A 148 8.15 57.12 -11.18
C ASN A 148 8.58 56.53 -9.82
N PHE A 149 9.76 56.94 -9.33
CA PHE A 149 10.34 56.52 -8.05
C PHE A 149 9.58 57.10 -6.84
N GLN A 150 8.27 56.92 -6.77
CA GLN A 150 7.44 57.29 -5.61
C GLN A 150 7.32 56.17 -4.60
N ASP A 151 7.99 55.04 -4.83
CA ASP A 151 8.00 53.92 -3.90
C ASP A 151 8.94 54.25 -2.73
N GLU A 152 8.36 54.37 -1.52
CA GLU A 152 9.05 54.66 -0.27
C GLU A 152 10.19 53.66 -0.02
N THR A 153 10.03 52.41 -0.48
CA THR A 153 11.05 51.36 -0.34
C THR A 153 12.31 51.63 -1.17
N VAL A 154 12.15 52.21 -2.37
CA VAL A 154 13.28 52.54 -3.25
C VAL A 154 13.97 53.80 -2.75
N ILE A 155 13.22 54.77 -2.24
CA ILE A 155 13.77 56.00 -1.66
C ILE A 155 14.58 55.68 -0.40
N ASP A 156 14.06 54.86 0.51
CA ASP A 156 14.74 54.44 1.75
C ASP A 156 16.05 53.68 1.45
N TYR A 157 16.05 52.79 0.45
CA TYR A 157 17.25 52.10 0.00
C TYR A 157 18.32 53.07 -0.55
N LEU A 158 17.91 54.05 -1.37
CA LEU A 158 18.85 55.02 -1.94
C LEU A 158 19.42 55.96 -0.87
N ASP A 159 18.64 56.31 0.14
CA ASP A 159 19.07 57.14 1.27
C ASP A 159 20.13 56.39 2.11
N ASP A 160 19.86 55.14 2.49
CA ASP A 160 20.79 54.27 3.23
C ASP A 160 22.13 54.06 2.48
N GLN A 161 22.09 53.93 1.15
CA GLN A 161 23.31 53.85 0.36
C GLN A 161 24.03 55.20 0.21
N THR A 162 23.31 56.32 0.19
CA THR A 162 23.91 57.66 0.05
C THR A 162 24.73 58.04 1.28
N ASP A 163 24.24 57.71 2.48
CA ASP A 163 24.96 57.92 3.75
C ASP A 163 26.30 57.16 3.80
N SER A 164 26.35 55.97 3.21
CA SER A 164 27.58 55.17 3.10
C SER A 164 28.67 55.89 2.29
N TYR A 165 28.29 56.61 1.22
CA TYR A 165 29.22 57.36 0.38
C TYR A 165 29.60 58.72 0.98
N GLU A 166 28.70 59.39 1.71
CA GLU A 166 29.00 60.68 2.35
C GLU A 166 30.14 60.57 3.37
N SER A 167 30.20 59.45 4.11
CA SER A 167 31.32 59.15 5.03
C SER A 167 32.68 59.02 4.33
N LEU A 168 32.70 58.60 3.06
CA LEU A 168 33.91 58.45 2.25
C LEU A 168 34.42 59.79 1.70
N PHE A 169 33.54 60.79 1.55
CA PHE A 169 33.93 62.13 1.10
C PHE A 169 34.41 63.02 2.25
N ASP A 170 33.85 62.86 3.45
CA ASP A 170 34.25 63.65 4.63
C ASP A 170 35.71 63.34 5.06
N GLU A 171 36.15 62.09 4.91
CA GLU A 171 37.54 61.67 5.23
C GLU A 171 38.59 62.26 4.27
N THR A 172 38.20 62.67 3.05
CA THR A 172 39.12 63.26 2.06
C THR A 172 39.36 64.75 2.23
N THR A 173 38.50 65.46 2.97
CA THR A 173 38.63 66.92 3.16
C THR A 173 39.48 67.32 4.38
N LEU A 174 39.87 66.37 5.24
CA LEU A 174 40.70 66.62 6.43
C LEU A 174 42.22 66.42 6.23
N ASN A 175 42.67 65.98 5.04
CA ASN A 175 44.11 65.74 4.77
C ASN A 175 44.74 66.73 3.76
N GLY A 176 44.14 67.91 3.60
CA GLY A 176 44.60 68.96 2.70
C GLY A 176 44.96 70.27 3.41
N GLU A 177 45.77 70.22 4.47
CA GLU A 177 46.42 71.43 5.03
C GLU A 177 47.85 71.09 5.49
N ASP A 178 48.78 71.15 4.52
CA ASP A 178 50.14 71.73 4.60
C ASP A 178 50.86 71.59 3.24
#